data_AF-A0A920N5T3-F1
#
_entry.id   AF-A0A920N5T3-F1
#
_cell.length_a   1.000
_cell.length_b   1.000
_cell.length_c   1.000
_cell.angle_alpha   90.00
_cell.angle_beta   90.00
_cell.angle_gamma   90.00
#
_symmetry.space_group_name_H-M   'P 1'
#
loop_
_entity.id
_entity.type
_entity.pdbx_description
1 polymer ?
#
loop_
_entity_poly.entity_id
_entity_poly.type
_entity_poly.pdbx_seq_one_letter_code
_entity_poly.pdbx_strand_id
1 'polypeptide(L)'
;MAPTLTTLCATCHRGRNGRGGFSLATFESLMRGSDSGRVVLPGNLDGSIIWRRVAALDKDKQKMPPGNRRITREFFNSLKTWIQEGAKFDGESATVAMRSLVPTDEDKKAEMLAKLSAEEFKTSGSSGLINSGNGFPTTTVLGSSRRRISSSTAMFRPPGCSSWPSGLTTTANTADDVR
;
A
#
# COMPACT_ATOMS: atom_id res chain seq x y z
N MET A 1 11.27 6.24 -6.57
CA MET A 1 10.49 6.06 -7.85
C MET A 1 9.59 4.81 -7.85
N ALA A 2 10.02 3.71 -7.22
CA ALA A 2 9.34 2.41 -7.28
C ALA A 2 7.82 2.40 -7.01
N PRO A 3 7.27 3.13 -6.01
CA PRO A 3 5.85 2.99 -5.66
C PRO A 3 4.88 3.38 -6.78
N THR A 4 5.20 4.44 -7.52
CA THR A 4 4.35 4.96 -8.61
C THR A 4 4.41 4.06 -9.84
N LEU A 5 5.60 3.54 -10.17
CA LEU A 5 5.77 2.54 -11.24
C LEU A 5 4.96 1.28 -10.95
N THR A 6 4.99 0.80 -9.70
CA THR A 6 4.23 -0.39 -9.33
C THR A 6 2.73 -0.19 -9.45
N THR A 7 2.22 0.95 -8.98
CA THR A 7 0.77 1.24 -9.03
C THR A 7 0.26 1.40 -10.47
N LEU A 8 1.02 2.05 -11.34
CA LEU A 8 0.57 2.35 -12.70
C LEU A 8 0.84 1.20 -13.68
N CYS A 9 2.03 0.59 -13.60
CA CYS A 9 2.55 -0.25 -14.67
C CYS A 9 2.55 -1.74 -14.31
N ALA A 10 2.79 -2.10 -13.05
CA ALA A 10 2.88 -3.50 -12.62
C ALA A 10 1.52 -4.22 -12.60
N THR A 11 0.40 -3.54 -12.86
CA THR A 11 -0.89 -4.20 -13.10
C THR A 11 -0.85 -5.08 -14.34
N CYS A 12 -0.18 -4.63 -15.42
CA CYS A 12 -0.13 -5.35 -16.70
C CYS A 12 1.27 -5.91 -17.04
N HIS A 13 2.32 -5.37 -16.41
CA HIS A 13 3.71 -5.74 -16.67
C HIS A 13 4.33 -6.35 -15.41
N ARG A 14 3.81 -7.47 -14.92
CA ARG A 14 4.33 -8.14 -13.71
C ARG A 14 4.55 -9.61 -13.93
N GLY A 15 5.67 -10.10 -13.41
CA GLY A 15 6.02 -11.51 -13.41
C GLY A 15 6.34 -12.03 -14.81
N ARG A 16 6.25 -13.35 -14.98
CA ARG A 16 6.69 -14.03 -16.20
C ARG A 16 5.79 -13.78 -17.42
N ASN A 17 4.53 -13.42 -17.20
CA ASN A 17 3.54 -13.18 -18.25
C ASN A 17 3.20 -11.70 -18.42
N GLY A 18 4.11 -10.80 -18.03
CA GLY A 18 3.94 -9.37 -18.22
C GLY A 18 3.82 -9.04 -19.72
N ARG A 19 2.93 -8.12 -20.08
CA ARG A 19 2.69 -7.77 -21.49
C ARG A 19 3.99 -7.33 -22.17
N GLY A 20 4.22 -7.83 -23.39
CA GLY A 20 5.41 -7.52 -24.18
C GLY A 20 6.72 -8.07 -23.61
N GLY A 21 6.66 -9.13 -22.78
CA GLY A 21 7.85 -9.75 -22.18
C GLY A 21 8.50 -8.94 -21.07
N PHE A 22 7.84 -7.86 -20.63
CA PHE A 22 8.38 -6.91 -19.68
C PHE A 22 7.83 -7.14 -18.27
N SER A 23 8.71 -7.14 -17.28
CA SER A 23 8.35 -7.34 -15.87
C SER A 23 8.86 -6.22 -14.96
N LEU A 24 7.93 -5.64 -14.20
CA LEU A 24 8.13 -4.75 -13.07
C LEU A 24 7.94 -5.49 -11.73
N ALA A 25 8.28 -6.78 -11.67
CA ALA A 25 8.25 -7.50 -10.41
C ALA A 25 9.35 -7.00 -9.46
N THR A 26 10.58 -6.83 -9.99
CA THR A 26 11.76 -6.38 -9.25
C THR A 26 12.48 -5.30 -10.05
N PHE A 27 13.36 -4.53 -9.39
CA PHE A 27 14.18 -3.53 -10.09
C PHE A 27 15.13 -4.20 -11.10
N GLU A 28 15.67 -5.36 -10.75
CA GLU A 28 16.48 -6.17 -11.66
C GLU A 28 15.71 -6.54 -12.95
N SER A 29 14.46 -6.98 -12.80
CA SER A 29 13.61 -7.32 -13.96
C SER A 29 13.32 -6.10 -14.85
N LEU A 30 13.14 -4.93 -14.25
CA LEU A 30 12.98 -3.66 -14.97
C LEU A 30 14.21 -3.35 -15.83
N MET A 31 15.40 -3.50 -15.25
CA MET A 31 16.67 -3.19 -15.92
C MET A 31 17.09 -4.26 -16.94
N ARG A 32 16.65 -5.51 -16.76
CA ARG A 32 16.80 -6.57 -17.77
C ARG A 32 16.10 -6.20 -19.08
N GLY A 33 14.94 -5.55 -18.99
CA GLY A 33 14.15 -5.13 -20.14
C GLY A 33 13.08 -6.15 -20.53
N SER A 34 12.74 -6.17 -21.81
CA SER A 34 11.70 -7.01 -22.39
C SER A 34 12.26 -7.90 -23.50
N ASP A 35 11.40 -8.73 -24.10
CA ASP A 35 11.79 -9.59 -25.24
C ASP A 35 12.30 -8.77 -26.46
N SER A 36 11.97 -7.48 -26.52
CA SER A 36 12.42 -6.55 -27.56
C SER A 36 13.70 -5.80 -27.20
N GLY A 37 14.33 -6.14 -26.07
CA GLY A 37 15.56 -5.51 -25.58
C GLY A 37 15.37 -4.62 -24.36
N ARG A 38 16.35 -3.74 -24.09
CA ARG A 38 16.34 -2.91 -22.89
C ARG A 38 15.22 -1.87 -22.94
N VAL A 39 14.45 -1.80 -21.87
CA VAL A 39 13.30 -0.90 -21.74
C VAL A 39 13.71 0.46 -21.15
N VAL A 40 14.70 0.45 -20.26
CA VAL A 40 15.30 1.63 -19.64
C VAL A 40 16.78 1.65 -20.01
N LEU A 41 17.23 2.77 -20.56
CA LEU A 41 18.64 3.06 -20.80
C LEU A 41 19.04 4.21 -19.86
N PRO A 42 19.81 3.93 -18.78
CA PRO A 42 20.31 4.95 -17.87
C PRO A 42 20.99 6.10 -18.61
N GLY A 43 20.55 7.34 -18.34
CA GLY A 43 21.11 8.54 -18.96
C GLY A 43 20.67 8.80 -20.41
N ASN A 44 19.97 7.85 -21.05
CA ASN A 44 19.49 8.01 -22.43
C ASN A 44 17.95 7.96 -22.46
N LEU A 45 17.36 9.16 -22.43
CA LEU A 45 15.91 9.32 -22.43
C LEU A 45 15.29 8.88 -23.77
N ASP A 46 15.85 9.29 -24.90
CA ASP A 46 15.28 9.03 -26.23
C ASP A 46 15.44 7.57 -26.66
N GLY A 47 16.51 6.90 -26.20
CA GLY A 47 16.70 5.47 -26.40
C GLY A 47 15.85 4.59 -25.47
N SER A 48 15.31 5.14 -24.39
CA SER A 48 14.49 4.39 -23.43
C SER A 48 13.08 4.14 -23.96
N ILE A 49 12.76 2.86 -24.22
CA ILE A 49 11.45 2.44 -24.72
C ILE A 49 10.33 2.87 -23.77
N ILE A 50 10.53 2.77 -22.45
CA ILE A 50 9.52 3.18 -21.46
C ILE A 50 9.09 4.63 -21.67
N TRP A 51 10.06 5.51 -21.93
CA TRP A 51 9.81 6.94 -22.12
C TRP A 51 9.05 7.19 -23.41
N ARG A 52 9.51 6.61 -24.52
CA ARG A 52 8.85 6.73 -25.83
C ARG A 52 7.39 6.28 -25.79
N ARG A 53 7.09 5.21 -25.06
CA ARG A 53 5.71 4.71 -24.90
C ARG A 53 4.85 5.60 -24.01
N VAL A 54 5.40 6.15 -22.93
CA VAL A 54 4.69 7.07 -22.02
C VAL A 54 4.42 8.42 -22.69
N ALA A 55 5.43 8.97 -23.37
CA ALA A 55 5.36 10.23 -24.10
C ALA A 55 4.70 10.11 -25.49
N ALA A 56 4.32 8.90 -25.91
CA ALA A 56 3.68 8.61 -27.20
C ALA A 56 4.46 9.17 -28.40
N LEU A 57 5.79 9.03 -28.38
CA LEU A 57 6.67 9.54 -29.43
C LEU A 57 6.59 8.72 -30.73
N ASP A 58 6.19 7.46 -30.60
CA ASP A 58 6.10 6.51 -31.70
C ASP A 58 4.64 6.33 -32.14
N LYS A 59 4.28 6.89 -33.30
CA LYS A 59 2.89 6.90 -33.80
C LYS A 59 2.36 5.50 -34.15
N ASP A 60 3.25 4.59 -34.54
CA ASP A 60 2.94 3.20 -34.92
C ASP A 60 2.84 2.26 -33.71
N LYS A 61 3.08 2.78 -32.51
CA LYS A 61 3.18 2.01 -31.28
C LYS A 61 2.10 2.41 -30.29
N GLN A 62 1.58 1.42 -29.55
CA GLN A 62 0.61 1.69 -28.50
C GLN A 62 1.25 2.55 -27.39
N LYS A 63 0.60 3.67 -27.08
CA LYS A 63 0.88 4.52 -25.91
C LYS A 63 0.66 3.75 -24.60
N MET A 64 1.48 4.04 -23.59
CA MET A 64 1.30 3.53 -22.24
C MET A 64 0.97 4.65 -21.25
N PRO A 65 0.06 4.41 -20.29
CA PRO A 65 -0.76 3.21 -20.13
C PRO A 65 -1.88 3.17 -21.21
N PRO A 66 -2.45 1.99 -21.51
CA PRO A 66 -3.52 1.88 -22.50
C PRO A 66 -4.84 2.46 -21.97
N GLY A 67 -5.72 2.87 -22.90
CA GLY A 67 -7.06 3.36 -22.58
C GLY A 67 -7.05 4.79 -22.01
N ASN A 68 -7.97 5.05 -21.07
CA ASN A 68 -8.16 6.37 -20.44
C ASN A 68 -7.33 6.58 -19.17
N ARG A 69 -6.45 5.64 -18.80
CA ARG A 69 -5.58 5.76 -17.62
C ARG A 69 -4.60 6.92 -17.82
N ARG A 70 -4.71 7.93 -16.96
CA ARG A 70 -3.86 9.13 -17.05
C ARG A 70 -2.61 8.98 -16.19
N ILE A 71 -1.50 9.45 -16.73
CA ILE A 71 -0.29 9.74 -15.98
C ILE A 71 -0.37 11.19 -15.53
N THR A 72 -0.06 11.44 -14.25
CA THR A 72 0.02 12.80 -13.73
C THR A 72 1.25 13.50 -14.29
N ARG A 73 1.21 14.84 -14.38
CA ARG A 73 2.33 15.62 -14.92
C ARG A 73 3.58 15.48 -14.04
N GLU A 74 3.36 15.38 -12.74
CA GLU A 74 4.40 15.16 -11.74
C GLU A 74 5.13 13.84 -12.02
N PHE A 75 4.38 12.73 -12.17
CA PHE A 75 5.01 11.45 -12.47
C PHE A 75 5.71 11.45 -13.83
N PHE A 76 5.11 12.09 -14.84
CA PHE A 76 5.73 12.22 -16.17
C PHE A 76 7.10 12.91 -16.10
N ASN A 77 7.18 14.03 -15.38
CA ASN A 77 8.42 14.77 -15.20
C ASN A 77 9.42 14.00 -14.33
N SER A 78 8.97 13.38 -13.23
CA SER A 78 9.82 12.56 -12.39
C SER A 78 10.40 11.37 -13.15
N LEU A 79 9.62 10.72 -14.02
CA LEU A 79 10.10 9.62 -14.86
C LEU A 79 11.18 10.12 -15.83
N LYS A 80 10.97 11.29 -16.44
CA LYS A 80 11.95 11.93 -17.33
C LYS A 80 13.28 12.15 -16.60
N THR A 81 13.23 12.85 -15.47
CA THR A 81 14.41 13.20 -14.67
C THR A 81 15.12 11.94 -14.17
N TRP A 82 14.38 10.98 -13.63
CA TRP A 82 14.94 9.74 -13.10
C TRP A 82 15.72 8.95 -14.17
N ILE A 83 15.22 8.86 -15.40
CA ILE A 83 15.96 8.21 -16.50
C ILE A 83 17.23 9.00 -16.83
N GLN A 84 17.13 10.33 -16.92
CA GLN A 84 18.27 11.21 -17.22
C GLN A 84 19.37 11.14 -16.15
N GLU A 85 18.99 10.99 -14.88
CA GLU A 85 19.91 10.85 -13.75
C GLU A 85 20.55 9.45 -13.62
N GLY A 86 20.28 8.56 -14.58
CA GLY A 86 20.87 7.22 -14.64
C GLY A 86 19.99 6.12 -14.05
N ALA A 87 18.69 6.35 -13.91
CA ALA A 87 17.71 5.35 -13.49
C ALA A 87 18.11 4.63 -12.19
N LYS A 88 18.62 5.38 -11.21
CA LYS A 88 19.15 4.81 -9.96
C LYS A 88 18.04 4.18 -9.11
N PHE A 89 18.39 3.09 -8.42
CA PHE A 89 17.51 2.46 -7.45
C PHE A 89 17.80 2.99 -6.06
N ASP A 90 16.73 3.35 -5.35
CA ASP A 90 16.70 3.95 -4.01
C ASP A 90 16.29 2.95 -2.91
N GLY A 91 16.10 1.68 -3.25
CA GLY A 91 15.70 0.63 -2.29
C GLY A 91 16.86 -0.23 -1.79
N GLU A 92 16.59 -1.00 -0.75
CA GLU A 92 17.58 -1.85 -0.06
C GLU A 92 18.19 -2.94 -0.96
N SER A 93 17.38 -3.55 -1.82
CA SER A 93 17.85 -4.56 -2.77
C SER A 93 17.06 -4.57 -4.07
N ALA A 94 17.78 -4.69 -5.20
CA ALA A 94 17.21 -4.73 -6.54
C ALA A 94 16.37 -5.99 -6.83
N THR A 95 16.52 -7.02 -6.01
CA THR A 95 15.81 -8.30 -6.14
C THR A 95 14.51 -8.33 -5.33
N VAL A 96 14.31 -7.36 -4.43
CA VAL A 96 13.07 -7.24 -3.66
C VAL A 96 11.91 -6.89 -4.59
N ALA A 97 10.74 -7.47 -4.30
CA ALA A 97 9.54 -7.22 -5.07
C ALA A 97 9.16 -5.73 -4.96
N MET A 98 9.07 -5.00 -6.07
CA MET A 98 8.72 -3.57 -6.02
C MET A 98 7.34 -3.31 -5.40
N ARG A 99 6.46 -4.32 -5.36
CA ARG A 99 5.17 -4.27 -4.66
C ARG A 99 5.28 -4.06 -3.16
N SER A 100 6.31 -4.61 -2.51
CA SER A 100 6.49 -4.42 -1.07
C SER A 100 6.99 -3.01 -0.72
N LEU A 101 7.50 -2.26 -1.70
CA LEU A 101 7.93 -0.88 -1.52
C LEU A 101 6.78 0.13 -1.62
N VAL A 102 5.57 -0.31 -1.96
CA VAL A 102 4.39 0.56 -2.04
C VAL A 102 3.79 0.70 -0.64
N PRO A 103 3.77 1.91 -0.03
CA PRO A 103 3.11 2.11 1.26
C PRO A 103 1.62 1.75 1.19
N THR A 104 1.10 1.16 2.26
CA THR A 104 -0.34 0.88 2.40
C THR A 104 -1.12 2.18 2.55
N ASP A 105 -2.44 2.12 2.42
CA ASP A 105 -3.26 3.33 2.57
C ASP A 105 -3.32 3.78 4.03
N GLU A 106 -3.19 2.83 4.95
CA GLU A 106 -3.02 3.05 6.39
C GLU A 106 -1.72 3.80 6.69
N ASP A 107 -0.59 3.39 6.09
CA ASP A 107 0.70 4.06 6.25
C ASP A 107 0.65 5.51 5.75
N LYS A 108 0.08 5.71 4.55
CA LYS A 108 -0.08 7.06 3.99
C LYS A 108 -0.97 7.94 4.86
N LYS A 109 -2.05 7.36 5.40
CA LYS A 109 -2.97 8.08 6.30
C LYS A 109 -2.28 8.42 7.61
N ALA A 110 -1.49 7.51 8.18
CA ALA A 110 -0.70 7.76 9.37
C ALA A 110 0.32 8.88 9.15
N GLU A 111 1.03 8.88 8.02
CA GLU A 111 1.93 9.97 7.64
C GLU A 111 1.20 11.31 7.45
N MET A 112 0.03 11.28 6.81
CA MET A 112 -0.80 12.48 6.62
C MET A 112 -1.26 13.03 7.98
N LEU A 113 -1.76 12.17 8.87
CA LEU A 113 -2.20 12.54 10.21
C LEU A 113 -1.04 13.08 11.06
N ALA A 114 0.14 12.49 10.95
CA ALA A 114 1.34 12.96 11.64
C ALA A 114 1.79 14.35 11.16
N LYS A 115 1.58 14.69 9.88
CA LYS A 115 1.89 16.01 9.31
C LYS A 115 0.85 17.08 9.66
N LEU A 116 -0.42 16.70 9.85
CA LEU A 116 -1.50 17.61 10.24
C LEU A 116 -1.45 17.98 11.73
N SER A 117 -1.10 17.03 12.60
CA SER A 117 -1.16 17.23 14.06
C SER A 117 -0.14 18.23 14.62
N ALA A 118 1.02 18.39 13.99
CA ALA A 118 2.04 19.34 14.44
C ALA A 118 1.68 20.81 14.10
N GLU A 119 0.94 21.04 13.01
CA GLU A 119 0.55 22.37 12.52
C GLU A 119 -0.77 22.85 13.15
N GLU A 120 -1.73 21.96 13.39
CA GLU A 120 -3.00 22.29 14.06
C GLU A 120 -2.81 22.56 15.56
N PHE A 121 -1.90 21.85 16.24
CA PHE A 121 -1.66 22.06 17.67
C PHE A 121 -0.98 23.40 17.99
N LYS A 122 -0.18 23.95 17.06
CA LYS A 122 0.44 25.28 17.23
C LYS A 122 -0.54 26.44 16.95
N THR A 123 -1.50 26.26 16.04
CA THR A 123 -2.48 27.31 15.70
C THR A 123 -3.68 27.35 16.66
N SER A 124 -3.97 26.26 17.37
CA SER A 124 -5.02 26.22 18.41
C SER A 124 -4.53 26.69 19.80
N GLY A 125 -3.24 26.94 19.98
CA GLY A 125 -2.63 27.20 21.30
C GLY A 125 -2.52 28.67 21.73
N SER A 126 -2.89 29.66 20.90
CA SER A 126 -2.63 31.08 21.20
C SER A 126 -3.86 31.98 21.38
N SER A 127 -5.08 31.45 21.51
CA SER A 127 -6.22 32.22 22.01
C SER A 127 -6.50 31.89 23.47
N GLY A 128 -5.50 32.18 24.31
CA GLY A 128 -5.68 32.30 25.75
C GLY A 128 -6.39 33.61 26.09
N LEU A 129 -7.71 33.56 26.24
CA LEU A 129 -8.47 34.45 27.13
C LEU A 129 -9.49 33.59 27.88
N ILE A 130 -9.02 32.87 28.90
CA ILE A 130 -9.90 32.33 29.93
C ILE A 130 -10.43 33.52 30.75
N ASN A 131 -11.67 33.93 30.48
CA ASN A 131 -12.36 34.85 31.38
C ASN A 131 -12.78 34.07 32.63
N SER A 132 -12.22 34.47 33.76
CA SER A 132 -12.66 34.05 35.10
C SER A 132 -14.15 34.38 35.28
N GLY A 133 -14.94 33.37 35.62
CA GLY A 133 -16.28 33.56 36.19
C GLY A 133 -17.35 32.75 35.48
N ASN A 134 -17.70 31.60 36.05
CA ASN A 134 -19.03 31.34 36.60
C ASN A 134 -19.17 29.86 36.98
N GLY A 135 -19.80 29.65 38.14
CA GLY A 135 -19.75 28.41 38.90
C GLY A 135 -20.45 27.22 38.26
N PHE A 136 -19.84 26.06 38.44
CA PHE A 136 -20.52 24.78 38.29
C PHE A 136 -21.33 24.50 39.56
N PRO A 137 -22.65 24.24 39.49
CA PRO A 137 -23.37 23.72 40.63
C PRO A 137 -22.94 22.27 40.88
N THR A 138 -22.51 22.02 42.12
CA THR A 138 -22.23 20.69 42.65
C THR A 138 -23.52 19.88 42.69
N THR A 139 -23.74 18.99 41.72
CA THR A 139 -24.85 18.02 41.80
C THR A 139 -24.44 16.87 42.71
N THR A 140 -24.95 16.91 43.94
CA THR A 140 -25.03 15.81 44.89
C THR A 140 -25.63 14.56 44.24
N VAL A 141 -24.85 13.48 44.13
CA VAL A 141 -25.36 12.15 43.78
C VAL A 141 -26.02 11.54 45.01
N LEU A 142 -27.33 11.77 45.15
CA LEU A 142 -28.17 10.98 46.06
C LEU A 142 -28.52 9.67 45.35
N GLY A 143 -28.21 8.55 46.02
CA GLY A 143 -28.44 7.21 45.50
C GLY A 143 -29.91 6.91 45.23
N SER A 144 -30.17 6.14 44.17
CA SER A 144 -31.39 5.34 44.06
C SER A 144 -31.19 4.15 43.12
N SER A 145 -31.27 2.97 43.75
CA SER A 145 -31.87 1.73 43.26
C SER A 145 -31.57 1.18 41.86
N ARG A 146 -30.90 0.02 41.91
CA ARG A 146 -30.88 -1.10 40.96
C ARG A 146 -31.94 -1.09 39.86
N ARG A 147 -31.49 -1.31 38.63
CA ARG A 147 -32.23 -2.15 37.68
C ARG A 147 -31.25 -3.07 36.94
N ARG A 148 -31.31 -4.35 37.30
CA ARG A 148 -30.59 -5.45 36.65
C ARG A 148 -31.33 -5.74 35.35
N ILE A 149 -30.74 -5.39 34.21
CA ILE A 149 -31.29 -5.77 32.90
C ILE A 149 -30.67 -7.13 32.57
N SER A 150 -31.51 -8.15 32.57
CA SER A 150 -31.16 -9.52 32.19
C SER A 150 -31.08 -9.58 30.66
N SER A 151 -29.88 -9.74 30.09
CA SER A 151 -29.73 -10.05 28.67
C SER A 151 -30.02 -11.53 28.44
N SER A 152 -31.27 -11.83 28.08
CA SER A 152 -31.63 -13.12 27.49
C SER A 152 -30.93 -13.27 26.13
N THR A 153 -29.87 -14.08 26.12
CA THR A 153 -29.23 -14.54 24.89
C THR A 153 -30.15 -15.55 24.23
N ALA A 154 -30.93 -15.11 23.23
CA ALA A 154 -31.63 -16.01 22.33
C ALA A 154 -30.62 -16.58 21.33
N MET A 155 -30.30 -17.87 21.46
CA MET A 155 -29.55 -18.61 20.45
C MET A 155 -30.40 -18.73 19.18
N PHE A 156 -30.08 -17.93 18.18
CA PHE A 156 -30.62 -18.10 16.82
C PHE A 156 -29.82 -19.22 16.13
N ARG A 157 -30.45 -20.39 16.00
CA ARG A 157 -29.88 -21.58 15.35
C ARG A 157 -30.32 -21.60 13.89
N PRO A 158 -29.45 -21.36 12.90
CA PRO A 158 -29.81 -21.55 11.50
C PRO A 158 -29.94 -23.06 11.19
N PRO A 159 -30.96 -23.51 10.45
CA PRO A 159 -31.08 -24.90 10.03
C PRO A 159 -30.17 -25.18 8.82
N GLY A 160 -29.41 -26.29 8.86
CA GLY A 160 -28.86 -26.88 7.63
C GLY A 160 -27.34 -27.12 7.55
N CYS A 161 -26.63 -27.44 8.64
CA CYS A 161 -25.27 -27.99 8.52
C CYS A 161 -25.12 -29.25 9.38
N SER A 162 -25.34 -30.40 8.74
CA SER A 162 -24.90 -31.70 9.24
C SER A 162 -23.39 -31.85 9.05
N SER A 163 -22.76 -32.36 10.12
CA SER A 163 -21.44 -33.01 10.21
C SER A 163 -20.17 -32.18 10.00
N TRP A 164 -19.42 -31.94 11.09
CA TRP A 164 -17.95 -31.97 11.12
C TRP A 164 -17.45 -32.73 12.37
N PRO A 165 -16.29 -33.42 12.28
CA PRO A 165 -15.91 -34.55 13.14
C PRO A 165 -15.22 -34.16 14.46
N SER A 166 -15.40 -35.01 15.46
CA SER A 166 -14.64 -35.04 16.71
C SER A 166 -13.22 -35.55 16.51
N GLY A 167 -12.25 -34.90 17.15
CA GLY A 167 -10.98 -35.55 17.51
C GLY A 167 -9.72 -34.79 17.12
N LEU A 168 -9.36 -33.78 17.92
CA LEU A 168 -7.97 -33.33 18.06
C LEU A 168 -7.36 -34.11 19.23
N THR A 169 -6.47 -35.07 18.96
CA THR A 169 -5.49 -35.56 19.93
C THR A 169 -4.11 -35.15 19.44
N THR A 170 -3.42 -34.39 20.29
CA THR A 170 -2.07 -33.85 20.05
C THR A 170 -1.08 -34.60 20.92
N THR A 171 0.02 -35.02 20.28
CA THR A 171 1.37 -35.32 20.80
C THR A 171 1.55 -36.42 21.85
N ALA A 172 2.35 -37.44 21.53
CA ALA A 172 3.79 -37.47 21.85
C ALA A 172 4.36 -38.83 21.44
N ASN A 173 5.42 -38.86 20.62
CA ASN A 173 6.24 -40.07 20.43
C ASN A 173 7.66 -39.74 20.89
N THR A 174 8.05 -40.37 21.99
CA THR A 174 9.43 -40.55 22.44
C THR A 174 9.69 -42.04 22.58
N ALA A 175 10.86 -42.44 22.10
CA ALA A 175 11.64 -43.62 22.46
C ALA A 175 11.05 -45.02 22.15
N ASP A 176 11.82 -45.77 21.36
CA ASP A 176 12.35 -47.12 21.61
C ASP A 176 12.77 -47.67 20.24
N ASP A 177 14.06 -47.85 19.93
CA ASP A 177 15.04 -48.79 20.48
C ASP A 177 14.76 -50.27 20.10
N VAL A 178 15.85 -50.93 19.69
CA VAL A 178 16.09 -52.38 19.61
C VAL A 178 15.48 -53.23 18.47
N ARG A 179 16.40 -53.60 17.56
CA ARG A 179 16.73 -54.95 17.02
C ARG A 179 15.86 -55.65 15.97
#